data_AF-A0AAN8A2R5-F1
#
_entry.id   AF-A0AAN8A2R5-F1
#
_cell.length_a   1.000
_cell.length_b   1.000
_cell.length_c   1.000
_cell.angle_alpha   90.00
_cell.angle_beta   90.00
_cell.angle_gamma   90.00
#
_symmetry.space_group_name_H-M   'P 1'
#
loop_
_entity.id
_entity.type
_entity.pdbx_description
1 polymer ?
#
loop_
_entity_poly.entity_id
_entity_poly.type
_entity_poly.pdbx_seq_one_letter_code
_entity_poly.pdbx_strand_id
1 'polypeptide(L)'
;MAKLHLVALGSSFAAGPGIEPIINKAAMRSGRNYAHQLAEKLDAELTDLTASGATLLNVLDTPQQTVFNKTVLEPQLEGFPASADIVTITAGGNDLGYSGGQMIDSYLSYAGPLKWVINKYRGRPTTDVDANELSRRFCAVVDRIKSIAPTAKIYLAEYPTVFGDATRPGVDVPLTAEQVSYYRERARVLNAGYATAAAARPGVELVPVGKASEGHEVGTADTWMLGFGLTMPYYGQVPYHPNLAGHTVVAGMLYERIKASSRSR
;
A
#
# COMPACT_ATOMS: atom_id res chain seq x y z
N MET A 1 14.40 -23.65 18.15
CA MET A 1 13.82 -23.71 16.79
C MET A 1 14.21 -22.43 16.06
N ALA A 2 14.39 -22.46 14.75
CA ALA A 2 14.63 -21.23 13.99
C ALA A 2 13.43 -20.29 14.14
N LYS A 3 13.70 -18.99 14.25
CA LYS A 3 12.66 -17.96 14.33
C LYS A 3 11.93 -17.91 12.99
N LEU A 4 10.61 -17.71 13.02
CA LEU A 4 9.81 -17.51 11.81
C LEU A 4 10.37 -16.31 11.01
N HIS A 5 10.53 -16.41 9.70
CA HIS A 5 10.99 -15.30 8.88
C HIS A 5 9.82 -14.64 8.13
N LEU A 6 9.47 -13.42 8.55
CA LEU A 6 8.50 -12.55 7.91
C LEU A 6 9.20 -11.63 6.89
N VAL A 7 8.67 -11.57 5.67
CA VAL A 7 9.11 -10.64 4.63
C VAL A 7 7.96 -9.73 4.23
N ALA A 8 8.18 -8.42 4.25
CA ALA A 8 7.18 -7.44 3.81
C ALA A 8 7.61 -6.77 2.50
N LEU A 9 6.73 -6.85 1.51
CA LEU A 9 6.86 -6.22 0.20
C LEU A 9 5.74 -5.20 0.00
N GLY A 10 6.00 -4.20 -0.82
CA GLY A 10 4.97 -3.31 -1.33
C GLY A 10 5.33 -1.84 -1.29
N SER A 11 4.30 -1.01 -1.33
CA SER A 11 4.41 0.42 -1.55
C SER A 11 4.30 1.23 -0.25
N SER A 12 3.88 2.50 -0.34
CA SER A 12 3.79 3.43 0.79
C SER A 12 2.76 3.00 1.85
N PHE A 13 1.67 2.35 1.44
CA PHE A 13 0.67 1.82 2.38
C PHE A 13 1.22 0.65 3.22
N ALA A 14 2.28 0.00 2.75
CA ALA A 14 3.06 -0.95 3.52
C ALA A 14 4.16 -0.27 4.34
N ALA A 15 4.87 0.68 3.72
CA ALA A 15 6.04 1.34 4.29
C ALA A 15 5.73 2.27 5.48
N GLY A 16 4.54 2.87 5.53
CA GLY A 16 4.09 3.75 6.61
C GLY A 16 4.80 5.10 6.67
N PRO A 17 4.86 5.88 5.57
CA PRO A 17 5.58 7.14 5.55
C PRO A 17 5.02 8.15 6.57
N GLY A 18 5.93 8.83 7.29
CA GLY A 18 5.58 9.81 8.32
C GLY A 18 5.27 9.22 9.70
N ILE A 19 5.32 7.89 9.86
CA ILE A 19 5.20 7.24 11.16
C ILE A 19 6.61 7.06 11.75
N GLU A 20 6.98 7.87 12.73
CA GLU A 20 8.32 7.80 13.33
C GLU A 20 8.54 6.54 14.19
N PRO A 21 9.76 5.99 14.24
CA PRO A 21 10.96 6.45 13.54
C PRO A 21 10.97 6.07 12.05
N ILE A 22 11.44 6.96 11.17
CA ILE A 22 11.74 6.62 9.78
C ILE A 22 13.12 5.95 9.69
N ILE A 23 13.12 4.63 9.48
CA ILE A 23 14.32 3.78 9.49
C ILE A 23 14.99 3.64 8.12
N ASN A 24 14.28 3.93 7.03
CA ASN A 24 14.85 4.08 5.70
C ASN A 24 14.24 5.29 5.01
N LYS A 25 15.03 6.36 4.88
CA LYS A 25 14.57 7.64 4.31
C LYS A 25 14.25 7.56 2.82
N ALA A 26 15.03 6.81 2.03
CA ALA A 26 14.80 6.67 0.59
C ALA A 26 13.47 5.93 0.31
N ALA A 27 13.18 4.89 1.09
CA ALA A 27 11.91 4.15 1.02
C ALA A 27 10.75 4.83 1.78
N MET A 28 11.03 5.87 2.56
CA MET A 28 10.14 6.44 3.59
C MET A 28 9.53 5.35 4.50
N ARG A 29 10.35 4.37 4.88
CA ARG A 29 9.93 3.22 5.66
C ARG A 29 9.97 3.53 7.15
N SER A 30 8.84 3.32 7.80
CA SER A 30 8.68 3.43 9.24
C SER A 30 9.13 2.15 9.95
N GLY A 31 9.81 2.31 11.10
CA GLY A 31 10.09 1.24 12.05
C GLY A 31 8.86 0.81 12.88
N ARG A 32 7.69 1.36 12.59
CA ARG A 32 6.41 1.04 13.24
C ARG A 32 5.29 0.81 12.23
N ASN A 33 5.62 0.55 10.97
CA ASN A 33 4.65 0.08 10.00
C ASN A 33 4.06 -1.29 10.42
N TYR A 34 3.08 -1.79 9.67
CA TYR A 34 2.36 -2.99 10.08
C TYR A 34 3.28 -4.23 10.14
N ALA A 35 4.34 -4.26 9.32
CA ALA A 35 5.25 -5.40 9.25
C ALA A 35 6.11 -5.50 10.51
N HIS A 36 6.62 -4.37 11.02
CA HIS A 36 7.35 -4.30 12.29
C HIS A 36 6.45 -4.73 13.46
N GLN A 37 5.22 -4.22 13.51
CA GLN A 37 4.26 -4.59 14.55
C GLN A 37 3.87 -6.08 14.47
N LEU A 38 3.72 -6.63 13.26
CA LEU A 38 3.40 -8.03 13.05
C LEU A 38 4.58 -8.94 13.45
N ALA A 39 5.81 -8.56 13.09
CA ALA A 39 7.01 -9.31 13.45
C ALA A 39 7.17 -9.42 14.97
N GLU A 40 6.92 -8.32 15.69
CA GLU A 40 6.94 -8.31 17.15
C GLU A 40 5.88 -9.26 17.73
N LYS A 41 4.63 -9.20 17.23
CA LYS A 41 3.53 -10.07 17.69
C LYS A 41 3.78 -11.56 17.44
N LEU A 42 4.47 -11.89 16.35
CA LEU A 42 4.78 -13.27 15.98
C LEU A 42 6.06 -13.80 16.61
N ASP A 43 6.86 -12.94 17.27
CA ASP A 43 8.26 -13.19 17.55
C ASP A 43 8.96 -13.74 16.28
N ALA A 44 8.91 -12.96 15.20
CA ALA A 44 9.52 -13.28 13.90
C ALA A 44 10.80 -12.46 13.65
N GLU A 45 11.70 -12.99 12.81
CA GLU A 45 12.70 -12.20 12.11
C GLU A 45 12.00 -11.44 10.97
N LEU A 46 12.38 -10.19 10.73
CA LEU A 46 11.75 -9.33 9.72
C LEU A 46 12.76 -8.87 8.67
N THR A 47 12.47 -9.19 7.41
CA THR A 47 13.02 -8.50 6.24
C THR A 47 11.95 -7.58 5.67
N ASP A 48 12.03 -6.28 5.97
CA ASP A 48 11.12 -5.29 5.39
C ASP A 48 11.77 -4.64 4.15
N LEU A 49 11.18 -4.87 2.98
CA LEU A 49 11.62 -4.35 1.68
C LEU A 49 10.63 -3.34 1.11
N THR A 50 9.61 -2.94 1.87
CA THR A 50 8.57 -2.00 1.44
C THR A 50 9.17 -0.64 1.05
N ALA A 51 8.67 -0.01 -0.01
CA ALA A 51 9.20 1.26 -0.49
C ALA A 51 8.08 2.17 -1.02
N SER A 52 7.98 3.37 -0.46
CA SER A 52 6.97 4.35 -0.86
C SER A 52 7.08 4.69 -2.34
N GLY A 53 5.94 4.64 -3.04
CA GLY A 53 5.87 4.86 -4.50
C GLY A 53 6.13 3.64 -5.37
N ALA A 54 6.50 2.48 -4.81
CA ALA A 54 6.72 1.27 -5.59
C ALA A 54 5.46 0.83 -6.36
N THR A 55 5.64 0.46 -7.63
CA THR A 55 4.69 -0.31 -8.44
C THR A 55 4.97 -1.81 -8.29
N LEU A 56 4.09 -2.68 -8.81
CA LEU A 56 4.36 -4.11 -8.85
C LEU A 56 5.59 -4.47 -9.71
N LEU A 57 5.91 -3.68 -10.73
CA LEU A 57 7.16 -3.83 -11.48
C LEU A 57 8.37 -3.48 -10.61
N ASN A 58 8.26 -2.49 -9.72
CA ASN A 58 9.33 -2.18 -8.77
C ASN A 58 9.50 -3.24 -7.68
N VAL A 59 8.42 -3.96 -7.35
CA VAL A 59 8.55 -5.14 -6.51
C VAL A 59 9.29 -6.24 -7.27
N LEU A 60 8.92 -6.47 -8.53
CA LEU A 60 9.36 -7.61 -9.35
C LEU A 60 10.81 -7.51 -9.83
N ASP A 61 11.13 -6.51 -10.67
CA ASP A 61 12.36 -6.52 -11.49
C ASP A 61 12.85 -5.13 -11.95
N THR A 62 12.12 -4.05 -11.67
CA THR A 62 12.43 -2.73 -12.19
C THR A 62 12.95 -1.81 -11.08
N PRO A 63 14.18 -1.25 -11.16
CA PRO A 63 14.67 -0.31 -10.17
C PRO A 63 13.72 0.88 -9.97
N GLN A 64 13.55 1.30 -8.73
CA GLN A 64 12.68 2.40 -8.36
C GLN A 64 13.48 3.68 -8.15
N GLN A 65 13.20 4.73 -8.95
CA GLN A 65 13.65 6.07 -8.62
C GLN A 65 12.69 6.71 -7.60
N THR A 66 13.20 7.04 -6.42
CA THR A 66 12.44 7.65 -5.33
C THR A 66 12.15 9.13 -5.60
N VAL A 67 10.98 9.60 -5.16
CA VAL A 67 10.44 10.92 -5.56
C VAL A 67 11.20 12.09 -4.92
N PHE A 68 11.67 11.95 -3.67
CA PHE A 68 12.18 13.08 -2.87
C PHE A 68 13.68 13.33 -3.00
N ASN A 69 14.48 12.27 -3.05
CA ASN A 69 15.95 12.39 -3.09
C ASN A 69 16.55 11.76 -4.36
N LYS A 70 15.71 11.28 -5.29
CA LYS A 70 16.12 10.63 -6.55
C LYS A 70 17.05 9.43 -6.36
N THR A 71 17.11 8.86 -5.15
CA THR A 71 17.82 7.62 -4.89
C THR A 71 17.17 6.49 -5.69
N VAL A 72 18.00 5.67 -6.32
CA VAL A 72 17.55 4.44 -6.99
C VAL A 72 17.58 3.31 -5.96
N LEU A 73 16.44 2.66 -5.78
CA LEU A 73 16.32 1.42 -5.01
C LEU A 73 16.25 0.26 -5.99
N GLU A 74 16.98 -0.81 -5.71
CA GLU A 74 16.88 -2.05 -6.48
C GLU A 74 15.47 -2.66 -6.37
N PRO A 75 15.06 -3.52 -7.33
CA PRO A 75 13.80 -4.23 -7.24
C PRO A 75 13.69 -4.97 -5.90
N GLN A 76 12.51 -4.96 -5.28
CA GLN A 76 12.38 -5.51 -3.93
C GLN A 76 12.75 -6.99 -3.88
N LEU A 77 12.44 -7.77 -4.93
CA LEU A 77 12.78 -9.19 -4.99
C LEU A 77 14.28 -9.49 -5.13
N GLU A 78 15.14 -8.51 -5.40
CA GLU A 78 16.60 -8.70 -5.32
C GLU A 78 17.08 -8.86 -3.87
N GLY A 79 16.38 -8.25 -2.90
CA GLY A 79 16.65 -8.39 -1.48
C GLY A 79 15.89 -9.53 -0.80
N PHE A 80 15.15 -10.35 -1.55
CA PHE A 80 14.22 -11.34 -1.00
C PHE A 80 14.95 -12.63 -0.54
N PRO A 81 14.82 -13.03 0.74
CA PRO A 81 15.52 -14.19 1.27
C PRO A 81 14.83 -15.51 0.93
N ALA A 82 15.60 -16.54 0.57
CA ALA A 82 15.08 -17.90 0.34
C ALA A 82 14.50 -18.57 1.61
N SER A 83 14.84 -18.07 2.80
CA SER A 83 14.35 -18.56 4.09
C SER A 83 12.98 -17.99 4.48
N ALA A 84 12.32 -17.22 3.62
CA ALA A 84 11.02 -16.61 3.92
C ALA A 84 9.94 -17.67 4.25
N ASP A 85 9.29 -17.53 5.40
CA ASP A 85 8.16 -18.38 5.81
C ASP A 85 6.81 -17.71 5.52
N ILE A 86 6.74 -16.40 5.74
CA ILE A 86 5.55 -15.57 5.56
C ILE A 86 5.92 -14.35 4.73
N VAL A 87 5.11 -14.06 3.73
CA VAL A 87 5.26 -12.86 2.90
C VAL A 87 3.98 -12.04 2.94
N THR A 88 4.08 -10.74 3.18
CA THR A 88 2.96 -9.81 3.06
C THR A 88 3.19 -8.85 1.89
N ILE A 89 2.17 -8.58 1.09
CA ILE A 89 2.27 -7.69 -0.07
C ILE A 89 1.15 -6.65 -0.03
N THR A 90 1.51 -5.36 0.00
CA THR A 90 0.56 -4.24 -0.18
C THR A 90 1.05 -3.28 -1.27
N ALA A 91 0.60 -3.47 -2.52
CA ALA A 91 1.05 -2.74 -3.71
C ALA A 91 -0.07 -2.60 -4.76
N GLY A 92 0.23 -2.09 -5.96
CA GLY A 92 -0.74 -1.97 -7.04
C GLY A 92 -1.48 -0.62 -7.08
N GLY A 93 -1.58 0.10 -5.96
CA GLY A 93 -2.17 1.44 -5.95
C GLY A 93 -1.42 2.43 -6.85
N ASN A 94 -0.08 2.33 -6.91
CA ASN A 94 0.72 3.20 -7.79
C ASN A 94 0.61 2.79 -9.26
N ASP A 95 0.47 1.50 -9.56
CA ASP A 95 0.22 0.98 -10.91
C ASP A 95 -1.08 1.55 -11.51
N LEU A 96 -2.07 1.86 -10.67
CA LEU A 96 -3.35 2.45 -11.07
C LEU A 96 -3.35 3.98 -11.12
N GLY A 97 -2.27 4.64 -10.72
CA GLY A 97 -2.25 6.08 -10.46
C GLY A 97 -3.13 6.49 -9.27
N TYR A 98 -3.56 5.55 -8.42
CA TYR A 98 -4.51 5.77 -7.34
C TYR A 98 -3.96 6.73 -6.27
N SER A 99 -2.87 6.35 -5.60
CA SER A 99 -2.26 7.14 -4.50
C SER A 99 -1.69 8.48 -4.99
N GLY A 100 -0.97 8.46 -6.12
CA GLY A 100 -0.43 9.67 -6.73
C GLY A 100 -1.50 10.63 -7.22
N GLY A 101 -2.54 10.10 -7.88
CA GLY A 101 -3.64 10.88 -8.45
C GLY A 101 -4.40 11.65 -7.37
N GLN A 102 -4.85 10.97 -6.32
CA GLN A 102 -5.62 11.62 -5.24
C GLN A 102 -4.83 12.76 -4.59
N MET A 103 -3.51 12.59 -4.38
CA MET A 103 -2.66 13.66 -3.87
C MET A 103 -2.54 14.82 -4.85
N ILE A 104 -2.20 14.54 -6.12
CA ILE A 104 -2.03 15.56 -7.16
C ILE A 104 -3.32 16.38 -7.31
N ASP A 105 -4.46 15.73 -7.45
CA ASP A 105 -5.76 16.38 -7.58
C ASP A 105 -6.09 17.28 -6.37
N SER A 106 -5.70 16.83 -5.16
CA SER A 106 -5.89 17.58 -3.92
C SER A 106 -4.95 18.78 -3.80
N TYR A 107 -3.71 18.69 -4.27
CA TYR A 107 -2.83 19.86 -4.35
C TYR A 107 -3.31 20.86 -5.40
N LEU A 108 -3.82 20.36 -6.54
CA LEU A 108 -4.31 21.19 -7.63
C LEU A 108 -5.58 21.96 -7.30
N SER A 109 -6.39 21.51 -6.34
CA SER A 109 -7.55 22.29 -5.90
C SER A 109 -7.16 23.60 -5.19
N TYR A 110 -5.93 23.70 -4.66
CA TYR A 110 -5.36 24.94 -4.12
C TYR A 110 -4.61 25.78 -5.16
N ALA A 111 -4.44 25.30 -6.40
CA ALA A 111 -3.76 26.06 -7.45
C ALA A 111 -4.62 27.18 -8.06
N GLY A 112 -5.89 27.29 -7.67
CA GLY A 112 -6.79 28.35 -8.12
C GLY A 112 -6.90 28.41 -9.66
N PRO A 113 -6.89 29.62 -10.28
CA PRO A 113 -6.96 29.79 -11.73
C PRO A 113 -5.84 29.09 -12.51
N LEU A 114 -4.70 28.81 -11.87
CA LEU A 114 -3.56 28.16 -12.50
C LEU A 114 -3.80 26.65 -12.72
N LYS A 115 -4.83 26.07 -12.09
CA LYS A 115 -5.22 24.66 -12.25
C LYS A 115 -5.41 24.28 -13.72
N TRP A 116 -6.04 25.13 -14.52
CA TRP A 116 -6.27 24.84 -15.95
C TRP A 116 -4.96 24.75 -16.75
N VAL A 117 -4.02 25.65 -16.47
CA VAL A 117 -2.68 25.65 -17.08
C VAL A 117 -1.94 24.37 -16.67
N ILE A 118 -1.93 24.04 -15.37
CA ILE A 118 -1.23 22.86 -14.87
C ILE A 118 -1.82 21.57 -15.46
N ASN A 119 -3.15 21.45 -15.53
CA ASN A 119 -3.82 20.29 -16.12
C ASN A 119 -3.51 20.15 -17.62
N LYS A 120 -3.45 21.26 -18.36
CA LYS A 120 -3.14 21.27 -19.79
C LYS A 120 -1.74 20.71 -20.08
N TYR A 121 -0.77 20.95 -19.19
CA TYR A 121 0.62 20.56 -19.40
C TYR A 121 1.02 19.25 -18.69
N ARG A 122 0.37 18.85 -17.60
CA ARG A 122 0.72 17.63 -16.85
C ARG A 122 -0.05 16.39 -17.34
N GLY A 123 -1.25 16.55 -17.90
CA GLY A 123 -2.21 15.46 -18.03
C GLY A 123 -2.65 14.93 -16.66
N ARG A 124 -3.76 14.18 -16.59
CA ARG A 124 -3.99 13.33 -15.41
C ARG A 124 -2.97 12.20 -15.48
N PRO A 125 -2.37 11.75 -14.36
CA PRO A 125 -1.66 10.48 -14.31
C PRO A 125 -2.68 9.34 -14.40
N THR A 126 -3.36 9.22 -15.54
CA THR A 126 -4.24 8.10 -15.86
C THR A 126 -3.35 7.00 -16.42
N THR A 127 -3.31 5.89 -15.71
CA THR A 127 -2.71 4.66 -16.20
C THR A 127 -3.80 3.82 -16.87
N ASP A 128 -3.50 3.20 -18.01
CA ASP A 128 -4.42 2.25 -18.66
C ASP A 128 -4.47 0.87 -17.96
N VAL A 129 -3.85 0.77 -16.78
CA VAL A 129 -3.88 -0.44 -15.95
C VAL A 129 -5.29 -0.65 -15.40
N ASP A 130 -5.84 -1.83 -15.71
CA ASP A 130 -7.11 -2.36 -15.21
C ASP A 130 -6.88 -3.48 -14.17
N ALA A 131 -7.96 -4.08 -13.68
CA ALA A 131 -7.90 -5.15 -12.69
C ALA A 131 -7.21 -6.42 -13.23
N ASN A 132 -7.32 -6.70 -14.53
CA ASN A 132 -6.72 -7.90 -15.15
C ASN A 132 -5.20 -7.74 -15.26
N GLU A 133 -4.73 -6.59 -15.74
CA GLU A 133 -3.31 -6.24 -15.77
C GLU A 133 -2.71 -6.25 -14.37
N LEU A 134 -3.40 -5.65 -13.38
CA LEU A 134 -2.98 -5.73 -11.98
C LEU A 134 -2.85 -7.17 -11.50
N SER A 135 -3.87 -8.00 -11.76
CA SER A 135 -3.85 -9.40 -11.35
C SER A 135 -2.69 -10.14 -11.99
N ARG A 136 -2.39 -9.90 -13.27
CA ARG A 136 -1.22 -10.52 -13.94
C ARG A 136 0.10 -10.10 -13.29
N ARG A 137 0.26 -8.82 -12.94
CA ARG A 137 1.46 -8.34 -12.25
C ARG A 137 1.62 -8.92 -10.85
N PHE A 138 0.52 -9.02 -10.08
CA PHE A 138 0.55 -9.70 -8.78
C PHE A 138 0.93 -11.17 -8.93
N CYS A 139 0.34 -11.89 -9.89
CA CYS A 139 0.70 -13.28 -10.17
C CYS A 139 2.19 -13.43 -10.53
N ALA A 140 2.76 -12.52 -11.33
CA ALA A 140 4.19 -12.54 -11.65
C ALA A 140 5.08 -12.36 -10.40
N VAL A 141 4.73 -11.42 -9.51
CA VAL A 141 5.40 -11.25 -8.21
C VAL A 141 5.29 -12.52 -7.36
N VAL A 142 4.09 -13.09 -7.25
CA VAL A 142 3.84 -14.34 -6.50
C VAL A 142 4.64 -15.50 -7.06
N ASP A 143 4.65 -15.68 -8.38
CA ASP A 143 5.38 -16.76 -9.05
C ASP A 143 6.89 -16.63 -8.83
N ARG A 144 7.43 -15.40 -8.88
CA ARG A 144 8.83 -15.14 -8.54
C ARG A 144 9.14 -15.45 -7.08
N ILE A 145 8.30 -15.04 -6.14
CA ILE A 145 8.44 -15.38 -4.71
C ILE A 145 8.46 -16.91 -4.54
N LYS A 146 7.52 -17.62 -5.15
CA LYS A 146 7.45 -19.09 -5.07
C LYS A 146 8.64 -19.79 -5.70
N SER A 147 9.31 -19.18 -6.67
CA SER A 147 10.57 -19.70 -7.22
C SER A 147 11.75 -19.60 -6.23
N ILE A 148 11.73 -18.62 -5.33
CA ILE A 148 12.81 -18.35 -4.35
C ILE A 148 12.53 -19.05 -3.01
N ALA A 149 11.28 -18.98 -2.54
CA ALA A 149 10.80 -19.60 -1.30
C ALA A 149 9.50 -20.39 -1.56
N PRO A 150 9.60 -21.64 -2.07
CA PRO A 150 8.43 -22.43 -2.49
C PRO A 150 7.39 -22.66 -1.40
N THR A 151 7.84 -22.77 -0.15
CA THR A 151 7.00 -23.08 1.01
C THR A 151 6.39 -21.85 1.68
N ALA A 152 6.79 -20.63 1.30
CA ALA A 152 6.33 -19.39 1.93
C ALA A 152 4.81 -19.22 1.79
N LYS A 153 4.12 -18.86 2.87
CA LYS A 153 2.71 -18.44 2.82
C LYS A 153 2.63 -16.97 2.42
N ILE A 154 1.82 -16.64 1.42
CA ILE A 154 1.76 -15.27 0.88
C ILE A 154 0.41 -14.65 1.25
N TYR A 155 0.44 -13.45 1.80
CA TYR A 155 -0.73 -12.66 2.19
C TYR A 155 -0.78 -11.39 1.34
N LEU A 156 -1.79 -11.27 0.49
CA LEU A 156 -2.05 -10.03 -0.23
C LEU A 156 -2.93 -9.15 0.66
N ALA A 157 -2.33 -8.16 1.30
CA ALA A 157 -3.04 -7.22 2.16
C ALA A 157 -3.53 -6.03 1.34
N GLU A 158 -4.86 -5.91 1.25
CA GLU A 158 -5.53 -4.81 0.55
C GLU A 158 -5.18 -3.45 1.16
N TYR A 159 -5.48 -2.41 0.40
CA TYR A 159 -5.42 -1.04 0.91
C TYR A 159 -6.62 -0.80 1.82
N PRO A 160 -6.48 -0.05 2.93
CA PRO A 160 -7.63 0.47 3.65
C PRO A 160 -8.47 1.42 2.78
N THR A 161 -9.75 1.55 3.13
CA THR A 161 -10.68 2.48 2.51
C THR A 161 -10.23 3.91 2.80
N VAL A 162 -9.78 4.60 1.75
CA VAL A 162 -9.35 6.01 1.85
C VAL A 162 -10.56 6.93 1.87
N PHE A 163 -11.47 6.75 0.90
CA PHE A 163 -12.70 7.53 0.76
C PHE A 163 -13.91 6.59 0.85
N GLY A 164 -14.55 6.52 2.01
CA GLY A 164 -15.78 5.74 2.24
C GLY A 164 -17.00 6.64 2.23
N ASP A 165 -18.20 6.09 2.44
CA ASP A 165 -19.47 6.82 2.31
C ASP A 165 -19.57 8.06 3.21
N ALA A 166 -18.89 8.05 4.37
CA ALA A 166 -18.86 9.19 5.28
C ALA A 166 -17.95 10.35 4.81
N THR A 167 -17.04 10.12 3.87
CA THR A 167 -16.14 11.16 3.35
C THR A 167 -16.94 12.22 2.59
N ARG A 168 -16.93 13.47 3.07
CA ARG A 168 -17.63 14.60 2.44
C ARG A 168 -16.69 15.38 1.49
N PRO A 169 -16.96 15.38 0.18
CA PRO A 169 -16.19 16.18 -0.79
C PRO A 169 -16.28 17.67 -0.46
N GLY A 170 -15.16 18.40 -0.58
CA GLY A 170 -15.06 19.83 -0.30
C GLY A 170 -15.06 20.22 1.19
N VAL A 171 -15.30 19.27 2.09
CA VAL A 171 -15.30 19.49 3.55
C VAL A 171 -14.16 18.71 4.19
N ASP A 172 -14.17 17.38 4.07
CA ASP A 172 -13.15 16.51 4.67
C ASP A 172 -11.93 16.35 3.75
N VAL A 173 -12.17 16.50 2.44
CA VAL A 173 -11.13 16.42 1.40
C VAL A 173 -11.31 17.54 0.38
N PRO A 174 -10.22 18.15 -0.13
CA PRO A 174 -10.28 19.24 -1.09
C PRO A 174 -10.44 18.70 -2.52
N LEU A 175 -11.42 17.81 -2.71
CA LEU A 175 -11.77 17.13 -3.96
C LEU A 175 -13.26 17.32 -4.25
N THR A 176 -13.63 17.33 -5.54
CA THR A 176 -15.04 17.34 -5.96
C THR A 176 -15.70 15.98 -5.71
N ALA A 177 -17.04 15.94 -5.70
CA ALA A 177 -17.78 14.68 -5.62
C ALA A 177 -17.42 13.70 -6.75
N GLU A 178 -17.20 14.21 -7.96
CA GLU A 178 -16.75 13.43 -9.12
C GLU A 178 -15.36 12.82 -8.90
N GLN A 179 -14.43 13.58 -8.33
CA GLN A 179 -13.09 13.08 -8.02
C GLN A 179 -13.12 12.01 -6.92
N VAL A 180 -13.89 12.24 -5.85
CA VAL A 180 -14.07 11.24 -4.80
C VAL A 180 -14.68 9.95 -5.37
N SER A 181 -15.72 10.06 -6.21
CA SER A 181 -16.34 8.91 -6.88
C SER A 181 -15.35 8.17 -7.79
N TYR A 182 -14.53 8.90 -8.56
CA TYR A 182 -13.48 8.32 -9.39
C TYR A 182 -12.48 7.51 -8.56
N TYR A 183 -11.98 8.04 -7.44
CA TYR A 183 -11.03 7.32 -6.60
C TYR A 183 -11.68 6.13 -5.87
N ARG A 184 -12.95 6.23 -5.45
CA ARG A 184 -13.70 5.06 -4.96
C ARG A 184 -13.75 3.94 -6.01
N GLU A 185 -13.96 4.28 -7.28
CA GLU A 185 -13.95 3.29 -8.36
C GLU A 185 -12.56 2.68 -8.58
N ARG A 186 -11.50 3.50 -8.54
CA ARG A 186 -10.12 2.97 -8.60
C ARG A 186 -9.79 2.04 -7.43
N ALA A 187 -10.31 2.30 -6.24
CA ALA A 187 -10.20 1.37 -5.11
C ALA A 187 -10.92 0.03 -5.38
N ARG A 188 -12.10 0.05 -6.03
CA ARG A 188 -12.78 -1.20 -6.44
C ARG A 188 -11.98 -1.98 -7.47
N VAL A 189 -11.40 -1.30 -8.47
CA VAL A 189 -10.49 -1.92 -9.46
C VAL A 189 -9.28 -2.55 -8.78
N LEU A 190 -8.71 -1.87 -7.79
CA LEU A 190 -7.59 -2.40 -7.00
C LEU A 190 -8.00 -3.68 -6.27
N ASN A 191 -9.09 -3.66 -5.50
CA ASN A 191 -9.59 -4.81 -4.74
C ASN A 191 -9.95 -5.99 -5.65
N ALA A 192 -10.51 -5.74 -6.84
CA ALA A 192 -10.77 -6.78 -7.83
C ALA A 192 -9.47 -7.45 -8.32
N GLY A 193 -8.41 -6.67 -8.56
CA GLY A 193 -7.09 -7.19 -8.92
C GLY A 193 -6.48 -8.06 -7.82
N TYR A 194 -6.59 -7.63 -6.57
CA TYR A 194 -6.18 -8.39 -5.38
C TYR A 194 -6.92 -9.72 -5.25
N ALA A 195 -8.26 -9.70 -5.35
CA ALA A 195 -9.09 -10.89 -5.23
C ALA A 195 -8.80 -11.91 -6.34
N THR A 196 -8.66 -11.42 -7.58
CA THR A 196 -8.36 -12.28 -8.74
C THR A 196 -6.97 -12.92 -8.58
N ALA A 197 -5.96 -12.16 -8.17
CA ALA A 197 -4.61 -12.67 -7.96
C ALA A 197 -4.54 -13.70 -6.83
N ALA A 198 -5.21 -13.45 -5.70
CA ALA A 198 -5.26 -14.39 -4.58
C ALA A 198 -5.95 -15.71 -4.96
N ALA A 199 -7.02 -15.66 -5.77
CA ALA A 199 -7.70 -16.84 -6.25
C ALA A 199 -6.90 -17.62 -7.31
N ALA A 200 -6.01 -16.96 -8.05
CA ALA A 200 -5.28 -17.55 -9.17
C ALA A 200 -4.09 -18.44 -8.77
N ARG A 201 -3.65 -18.42 -7.51
CA ARG A 201 -2.47 -19.16 -7.04
C ARG A 201 -2.69 -19.85 -5.69
N PRO A 202 -2.36 -21.15 -5.57
CA PRO A 202 -2.47 -21.84 -4.28
C PRO A 202 -1.47 -21.28 -3.26
N GLY A 203 -1.88 -21.25 -1.99
CA GLY A 203 -1.03 -20.76 -0.90
C GLY A 203 -0.91 -19.22 -0.83
N VAL A 204 -1.78 -18.50 -1.55
CA VAL A 204 -1.96 -17.06 -1.45
C VAL A 204 -3.29 -16.77 -0.74
N GLU A 205 -3.27 -15.88 0.25
CA GLU A 205 -4.44 -15.50 1.04
C GLU A 205 -4.72 -14.00 0.91
N LEU A 206 -5.94 -13.62 0.52
CA LEU A 206 -6.38 -12.22 0.48
C LEU A 206 -6.74 -11.72 1.88
N VAL A 207 -6.14 -10.65 2.37
CA VAL A 207 -6.50 -10.02 3.65
C VAL A 207 -7.40 -8.80 3.35
N PRO A 208 -8.71 -8.85 3.68
CA PRO A 208 -9.71 -7.90 3.20
C PRO A 208 -9.73 -6.60 4.02
N VAL A 209 -8.62 -5.87 4.02
CA VAL A 209 -8.44 -4.63 4.79
C VAL A 209 -9.39 -3.53 4.32
N GLY A 210 -9.70 -3.46 3.02
CA GLY A 210 -10.57 -2.42 2.47
C GLY A 210 -11.94 -2.46 3.13
N LYS A 211 -12.59 -3.63 3.12
CA LYS A 211 -13.88 -3.83 3.79
C LYS A 211 -13.81 -3.61 5.31
N ALA A 212 -12.74 -4.06 5.96
CA ALA A 212 -12.59 -3.94 7.41
C ALA A 212 -12.37 -2.49 7.89
N SER A 213 -12.03 -1.57 6.98
CA SER A 213 -11.76 -0.16 7.29
C SER A 213 -12.89 0.79 6.85
N GLU A 214 -14.00 0.27 6.33
CA GLU A 214 -15.23 1.03 6.16
C GLU A 214 -15.71 1.55 7.53
N GLY A 215 -16.03 2.84 7.63
CA GLY A 215 -16.29 3.55 8.89
C GLY A 215 -15.05 4.24 9.50
N HIS A 216 -13.85 3.97 8.95
CA HIS A 216 -12.57 4.53 9.40
C HIS A 216 -11.83 5.32 8.31
N GLU A 217 -12.50 5.61 7.20
CA GLU A 217 -12.01 6.44 6.10
C GLU A 217 -11.73 7.90 6.52
N VAL A 218 -11.21 8.71 5.58
CA VAL A 218 -11.02 10.14 5.81
C VAL A 218 -12.38 10.83 6.05
N GLY A 219 -12.45 11.65 7.10
CA GLY A 219 -13.64 12.41 7.49
C GLY A 219 -14.44 11.79 8.64
N THR A 220 -14.11 10.57 9.06
CA THR A 220 -14.72 9.96 10.25
C THR A 220 -14.00 10.38 11.54
N ALA A 221 -14.69 10.25 12.67
CA ALA A 221 -14.15 10.65 13.98
C ALA A 221 -13.00 9.73 14.46
N ASP A 222 -13.09 8.43 14.15
CA ASP A 222 -12.07 7.42 14.46
C ASP A 222 -11.34 6.99 13.18
N THR A 223 -10.74 7.95 12.48
CA THR A 223 -10.11 7.67 11.18
C THR A 223 -8.81 6.89 11.33
N TRP A 224 -8.62 5.89 10.46
CA TRP A 224 -7.35 5.16 10.31
C TRP A 224 -6.45 5.75 9.23
N MET A 225 -6.91 6.83 8.61
CA MET A 225 -6.26 7.49 7.49
C MET A 225 -5.77 8.87 7.88
N LEU A 226 -4.69 9.32 7.27
CA LEU A 226 -4.29 10.72 7.33
C LEU A 226 -5.22 11.53 6.42
N GLY A 227 -5.71 12.66 6.93
CA GLY A 227 -6.38 13.67 6.12
C GLY A 227 -5.43 14.37 5.15
N PHE A 228 -5.97 15.30 4.38
CA PHE A 228 -5.14 16.16 3.53
C PHE A 228 -4.54 17.32 4.33
N GLY A 229 -3.25 17.59 4.10
CA GLY A 229 -2.57 18.76 4.62
C GLY A 229 -1.45 19.21 3.69
N LEU A 230 -1.23 20.53 3.59
CA LEU A 230 -0.16 21.12 2.77
C LEU A 230 1.24 20.96 3.39
N THR A 231 1.33 20.34 4.57
CA THR A 231 2.54 20.30 5.38
C THR A 231 3.40 19.04 5.18
N MET A 232 3.08 18.19 4.19
CA MET A 232 3.85 16.98 3.86
C MET A 232 5.36 17.23 3.76
N PRO A 233 5.86 18.32 3.12
CA PRO A 233 7.30 18.59 3.05
C PRO A 233 7.99 18.80 4.42
N TYR A 234 7.23 19.11 5.47
CA TYR A 234 7.76 19.46 6.79
C TYR A 234 7.67 18.33 7.81
N TYR A 235 6.66 17.46 7.71
CA TYR A 235 6.42 16.39 8.69
C TYR A 235 6.50 14.98 8.12
N GLY A 236 6.73 14.83 6.80
CA GLY A 236 6.82 13.52 6.15
C GLY A 236 5.51 12.72 6.13
N GLN A 237 4.43 13.25 6.74
CA GLN A 237 3.08 12.68 6.67
C GLN A 237 2.54 12.83 5.26
N VAL A 238 2.37 11.70 4.58
CA VAL A 238 1.86 11.67 3.21
C VAL A 238 0.33 11.61 3.28
N PRO A 239 -0.40 12.60 2.72
CA PRO A 239 -1.85 12.62 2.73
C PRO A 239 -2.45 11.28 2.30
N TYR A 240 -3.59 10.93 2.90
CA TYR A 240 -4.37 9.75 2.53
C TYR A 240 -3.69 8.40 2.75
N HIS A 241 -2.60 8.35 3.51
CA HIS A 241 -1.96 7.11 3.94
C HIS A 241 -2.50 6.65 5.28
N PRO A 242 -2.41 5.36 5.61
CA PRO A 242 -2.81 4.88 6.93
C PRO A 242 -1.97 5.56 8.01
N ASN A 243 -2.62 6.01 9.08
CA ASN A 243 -1.93 6.46 10.28
C ASN A 243 -1.47 5.25 11.11
N LEU A 244 -0.84 5.50 12.26
CA LEU A 244 -0.36 4.41 13.12
C LEU A 244 -1.47 3.43 13.52
N ALA A 245 -2.68 3.92 13.84
CA ALA A 245 -3.80 3.06 14.21
C ALA A 245 -4.21 2.15 13.05
N GLY A 246 -4.26 2.69 11.82
CA GLY A 246 -4.49 1.89 10.61
C GLY A 246 -3.45 0.79 10.42
N HIS A 247 -2.17 1.09 10.59
CA HIS A 247 -1.11 0.07 10.55
C HIS A 247 -1.25 -0.98 11.66
N THR A 248 -1.66 -0.58 12.87
CA THR A 248 -1.91 -1.50 13.99
C THR A 248 -3.05 -2.46 13.69
N VAL A 249 -4.13 -1.98 13.06
CA VAL A 249 -5.26 -2.85 12.66
C VAL A 249 -4.81 -3.84 11.59
N VAL A 250 -4.10 -3.41 10.55
CA VAL A 250 -3.59 -4.31 9.50
C VAL A 250 -2.68 -5.40 10.11
N ALA A 251 -1.79 -5.02 11.03
CA ALA A 251 -0.95 -5.98 11.73
C ALA A 251 -1.77 -6.99 12.55
N GLY A 252 -2.83 -6.54 13.23
CA GLY A 252 -3.75 -7.41 13.98
C GLY A 252 -4.50 -8.39 13.07
N MET A 253 -5.05 -7.90 11.95
CA MET A 253 -5.75 -8.74 10.96
C MET A 253 -4.83 -9.84 10.39
N LEU A 254 -3.59 -9.48 10.04
CA LEU A 254 -2.59 -10.43 9.56
C LEU A 254 -2.24 -11.46 10.64
N TYR A 255 -2.01 -11.01 11.87
CA TYR A 255 -1.66 -11.88 13.00
C TYR A 255 -2.73 -12.96 13.24
N GLU A 256 -4.01 -12.56 13.36
CA GLU A 256 -5.10 -13.52 13.59
C GLU A 256 -5.20 -14.55 12.47
N ARG A 257 -5.01 -14.10 11.22
CA ARG A 257 -5.09 -14.97 10.04
C ARG A 257 -3.93 -15.96 9.97
N ILE A 258 -2.72 -15.50 10.27
CA ILE A 258 -1.52 -16.36 10.34
C ILE A 258 -1.66 -17.41 11.45
N LYS A 259 -2.21 -17.03 12.61
CA LYS A 259 -2.46 -17.96 13.73
C LYS A 259 -3.53 -18.98 13.39
N ALA A 260 -4.63 -18.58 12.73
CA ALA A 260 -5.68 -19.49 12.28
C ALA A 260 -5.14 -20.53 11.30
N SER A 261 -4.39 -20.10 10.28
CA SER A 261 -3.79 -20.97 9.26
C SER A 261 -2.65 -21.87 9.79
N SER A 262 -2.21 -21.68 11.03
CA SER A 262 -1.24 -22.54 11.71
C SER A 262 -1.90 -23.58 12.62
N ARG A 263 -3.15 -23.37 13.03
CA ARG A 263 -3.94 -24.31 13.85
C ARG A 263 -4.70 -25.34 13.01
N SER A 264 -4.85 -25.10 11.70
CA SER A 264 -5.54 -25.99 10.77
C SER A 264 -4.62 -27.06 10.14
N ARG A 265 -3.37 -27.14 10.58
CA ARG A 265 -2.40 -28.20 10.23
C ARG A 265 -2.15 -29.07 11.46
#